data_AF-A0A933DJ61-F1
#
_entry.id   AF-A0A933DJ61-F1
#
_cell.length_a   1.000
_cell.length_b   1.000
_cell.length_c   1.000
_cell.angle_alpha   90.00
_cell.angle_beta   90.00
_cell.angle_gamma   90.00
#
_symmetry.space_group_name_H-M   'P 1'
#
loop_
_entity.id
_entity.type
_entity.pdbx_description
1 polymer ?
#
loop_
_entity_poly.entity_id
_entity_poly.type
_entity_poly.pdbx_seq_one_letter_code
_entity_poly.pdbx_strand_id
1 'polypeptide(L)'
;MNWYGIISNKAEQMSKFVSTSKKKFAKFRRNIRTLSLLYPRRGQAVLSFVFLIGVIIVSIGATLAFLAASFLNSGYGFQAANRALALASAGAEDGLMQLARNKDFFAATPYSVPVGSDSASVTVNQNAPVSGQATIVSSATVFFRQRKIQVIVSINGATSKVDVMSWRLLVL
;
A
#
# COMPACT_ATOMS: atom_id res chain seq x y z
N MET A 1 35.99 61.54 78.79
CA MET A 1 35.94 60.69 77.58
C MET A 1 34.48 60.37 77.27
N ASN A 2 33.89 61.00 76.26
CA ASN A 2 32.45 60.90 75.97
C ASN A 2 32.18 59.71 75.03
N TRP A 3 31.98 58.54 75.63
CA TRP A 3 31.78 57.26 74.93
C TRP A 3 30.53 57.22 74.04
N TYR A 4 29.49 57.99 74.37
CA TYR A 4 28.23 58.02 73.62
C TYR A 4 28.39 58.60 72.20
N GLY A 5 29.24 59.62 72.02
CA GLY A 5 29.47 60.24 70.71
C GLY A 5 30.25 59.34 69.73
N ILE A 6 31.11 58.45 70.25
CA ILE A 6 31.88 57.51 69.43
C ILE A 6 30.98 56.39 68.91
N ILE A 7 30.04 55.91 69.74
CA ILE A 7 29.12 54.83 69.37
C ILE A 7 28.08 55.31 68.35
N SER A 8 27.55 56.53 68.50
CA SER A 8 26.54 57.07 67.56
C SER A 8 27.10 57.31 66.16
N ASN A 9 28.30 57.86 66.05
CA ASN A 9 28.96 58.09 64.76
C ASN A 9 29.26 56.75 64.04
N LYS A 10 29.70 55.74 64.79
CA LYS A 10 29.96 54.40 64.24
C LYS A 10 28.69 53.73 63.73
N ALA A 11 27.56 53.89 64.42
CA ALA A 11 26.26 53.40 63.97
C ALA A 11 25.79 54.08 62.67
N GLU A 12 26.01 55.38 62.54
CA GLU A 12 25.63 56.12 61.33
C GLU A 12 26.46 55.70 60.10
N GLN A 13 27.76 55.46 60.28
CA GLN A 13 28.63 54.97 59.20
C GLN A 13 28.27 53.55 58.76
N MET A 14 27.95 52.67 59.71
CA MET A 14 27.49 51.30 59.41
C MET A 14 26.20 51.31 58.59
N SER A 15 25.23 52.17 58.93
CA SER A 15 23.97 52.31 58.19
C SER A 15 24.20 52.77 56.75
N LYS A 16 25.05 53.78 56.53
CA LYS A 16 25.41 54.27 55.19
C LYS A 16 26.11 53.19 54.36
N PHE A 17 27.01 52.42 54.96
CA PHE A 17 27.69 51.31 54.30
C PHE A 17 26.72 50.21 53.84
N VAL A 18 25.79 49.82 54.71
CA VAL A 18 24.76 48.81 54.40
C VAL A 18 23.85 49.28 53.25
N SER A 19 23.40 50.54 53.27
CA SER A 19 22.52 51.06 52.22
C SER A 19 23.21 51.11 50.85
N THR A 20 24.50 51.48 50.82
CA THR A 20 25.29 51.59 49.60
C THR A 20 25.60 50.21 49.01
N SER A 21 25.90 49.24 49.88
CA SER A 21 26.09 47.85 49.48
C SER A 21 24.83 47.23 48.90
N LYS A 22 23.65 47.44 49.53
CA LYS A 22 22.36 46.97 48.98
C LYS A 22 22.07 47.53 47.59
N LYS A 23 22.35 48.81 47.35
CA LYS A 23 22.18 49.44 46.02
C LYS A 23 23.13 48.86 44.97
N LYS A 24 24.41 48.63 45.31
CA LYS A 24 25.38 48.01 44.41
C LYS A 24 24.99 46.57 44.07
N PHE A 25 24.57 45.77 45.05
CA PHE A 25 24.09 44.40 44.83
C PHE A 25 22.82 44.35 43.97
N ALA A 26 21.86 45.26 44.20
CA ALA A 26 20.66 45.35 43.35
C ALA A 26 20.98 45.72 41.90
N LYS A 27 21.95 46.63 41.68
CA LYS A 27 22.42 47.01 40.34
C LYS A 27 23.16 45.85 39.64
N PHE A 28 24.02 45.13 40.39
CA PHE A 28 24.71 43.95 39.89
C PHE A 28 23.75 42.83 39.49
N ARG A 29 22.71 42.57 40.30
CA ARG A 29 21.66 41.59 39.98
C ARG A 29 20.86 41.95 38.72
N ARG A 30 20.66 43.24 38.44
CA ARG A 30 19.99 43.68 37.19
C ARG A 30 20.86 43.44 35.96
N ASN A 31 22.16 43.72 36.03
CA ASN A 31 23.06 43.52 34.88
C ASN A 31 23.27 42.05 34.50
N ILE A 32 23.15 41.11 35.45
CA ILE A 32 23.29 39.67 35.15
C ILE A 32 22.06 39.13 34.40
N ARG A 33 20.86 39.71 34.62
CA ARG A 33 19.63 39.25 33.93
C ARG A 33 19.55 39.67 32.46
N THR A 34 20.31 40.68 32.04
CA THR A 34 20.30 41.14 30.65
C THR A 34 21.34 40.42 29.78
N LEU A 35 22.26 39.65 30.36
CA LEU A 35 23.28 38.91 29.62
C LEU A 35 22.81 37.55 29.08
N SER A 36 21.68 37.01 29.56
CA SER A 36 21.17 35.69 29.15
C SER A 36 20.19 35.71 27.96
N LEU A 37 19.89 36.88 27.38
CA LEU A 37 18.91 37.04 26.30
C LEU A 37 19.54 37.28 24.91
N LEU A 38 20.87 37.29 24.81
CA LEU A 38 21.60 37.58 23.57
C LEU A 38 22.36 36.37 23.02
N TYR A 39 21.83 35.16 23.22
CA TYR A 39 22.19 34.05 22.35
C TYR A 39 21.35 34.18 21.08
N PRO A 40 21.94 34.48 19.91
CA PRO A 40 21.16 34.61 18.68
C PRO A 40 20.48 33.27 18.41
N ARG A 41 19.14 33.25 18.48
CA ARG A 41 18.26 32.12 18.09
C ARG A 41 18.36 31.72 16.61
N ARG A 42 19.48 32.02 15.94
CA ARG A 42 19.78 31.69 14.55
C ARG A 42 19.97 30.18 14.36
N GLY A 43 20.50 29.47 15.35
CA GLY A 43 20.66 28.02 15.28
C GLY A 43 19.33 27.24 15.30
N GLN A 44 18.33 27.72 16.05
CA GLN A 44 17.03 27.04 16.17
C GLN A 44 16.19 27.15 14.89
N ALA A 45 16.25 28.27 14.20
CA ALA A 45 15.57 28.46 12.92
C ALA A 45 16.18 27.58 11.81
N VAL A 46 17.51 27.48 11.76
CA VAL A 46 18.22 26.65 10.79
C VAL A 46 17.92 25.16 11.01
N LEU A 47 17.88 24.70 12.25
CA LEU A 47 17.51 23.32 12.58
C LEU A 47 16.11 22.97 12.04
N SER A 48 15.11 23.82 12.30
CA SER A 48 13.75 23.59 11.81
C SER A 48 13.67 23.60 10.28
N PHE A 49 14.49 24.42 9.62
CA PHE A 49 14.53 24.50 8.16
C PHE A 49 15.15 23.24 7.54
N VAL A 50 16.23 22.72 8.13
CA VAL A 50 16.86 21.46 7.69
C VAL A 50 15.91 20.28 7.86
N PHE A 51 15.18 20.20 8.98
CA PHE A 51 14.15 19.17 9.16
C PHE A 51 13.03 19.29 8.14
N LEU A 52 12.57 20.50 7.84
CA LEU A 52 11.52 20.72 6.84
C LEU A 52 11.97 20.23 5.45
N ILE A 53 13.18 20.61 5.01
CA ILE A 53 13.74 20.13 3.74
C ILE A 53 13.94 18.62 3.76
N GLY A 54 14.47 18.07 4.86
CA GLY A 54 14.70 16.64 5.02
C GLY A 54 13.40 15.83 4.88
N VAL A 55 12.32 16.27 5.54
CA VAL A 55 11.01 15.62 5.45
C VAL A 55 10.45 15.69 4.03
N ILE A 56 10.62 16.82 3.33
CA ILE A 56 10.18 16.94 1.93
C ILE A 56 10.93 15.95 1.04
N ILE A 57 12.25 15.87 1.16
CA ILE A 57 13.06 14.96 0.34
C ILE A 57 12.68 13.50 0.61
N VAL A 58 12.55 13.13 1.89
CA VAL A 58 12.15 11.77 2.28
C VAL A 58 10.73 11.45 1.80
N SER A 59 9.80 12.40 1.88
CA SER A 59 8.43 12.23 1.39
C SER A 59 8.40 11.98 -0.11
N ILE A 60 9.13 12.77 -0.90
CA ILE A 60 9.25 12.57 -2.35
C ILE A 60 9.81 11.17 -2.64
N GLY A 61 10.89 10.78 -1.97
CA GLY A 61 11.48 9.44 -2.13
C GLY A 61 10.50 8.31 -1.81
N ALA A 62 9.75 8.44 -0.70
CA ALA A 62 8.75 7.45 -0.30
C ALA A 62 7.61 7.34 -1.32
N THR A 63 7.11 8.46 -1.85
CA THR A 63 6.05 8.44 -2.87
C THR A 63 6.50 7.78 -4.18
N LEU A 64 7.73 8.04 -4.63
CA LEU A 64 8.28 7.41 -5.83
C LEU A 64 8.49 5.90 -5.65
N ALA A 65 9.00 5.47 -4.49
CA ALA A 65 9.17 4.06 -4.19
C ALA A 65 7.82 3.32 -4.15
N PHE A 66 6.81 3.92 -3.51
CA PHE A 66 5.45 3.37 -3.47
C PHE A 66 4.85 3.28 -4.87
N LEU A 67 5.01 4.33 -5.69
CA LEU A 67 4.49 4.37 -7.05
C LEU A 67 5.15 3.30 -7.93
N ALA A 68 6.47 3.15 -7.87
CA ALA A 68 7.20 2.12 -8.61
C ALA A 68 6.74 0.71 -8.19
N ALA A 69 6.63 0.44 -6.89
CA ALA A 69 6.14 -0.84 -6.38
C ALA A 69 4.70 -1.13 -6.81
N SER A 70 3.85 -0.09 -6.85
CA SER A 70 2.47 -0.20 -7.32
C SER A 70 2.41 -0.53 -8.80
N PHE A 71 3.15 0.18 -9.66
CA PHE A 71 3.19 -0.09 -11.09
C PHE A 71 3.69 -1.49 -11.43
N LEU A 72 4.72 -1.97 -10.75
CA LEU A 72 5.22 -3.34 -10.94
C LEU A 72 4.13 -4.37 -10.60
N ASN A 73 3.48 -4.22 -9.44
CA ASN A 73 2.39 -5.13 -9.05
C ASN A 73 1.19 -5.08 -10.01
N SER A 74 0.83 -3.89 -10.50
CA SER A 74 -0.26 -3.72 -11.47
C SER A 74 0.10 -4.31 -12.84
N GLY A 75 1.32 -4.07 -13.33
CA GLY A 75 1.78 -4.58 -14.62
C GLY A 75 1.87 -6.10 -14.66
N TYR A 76 2.55 -6.70 -13.69
CA TYR A 76 2.63 -8.16 -13.58
C TYR A 76 1.25 -8.78 -13.30
N GLY A 77 0.42 -8.11 -12.49
CA GLY A 77 -0.95 -8.56 -12.23
C GLY A 77 -1.82 -8.58 -13.49
N PHE A 78 -1.71 -7.57 -14.34
CA PHE A 78 -2.45 -7.50 -15.60
C PHE A 78 -1.98 -8.56 -16.60
N GLN A 79 -0.66 -8.72 -16.75
CA GLN A 79 -0.09 -9.76 -17.61
C GLN A 79 -0.50 -11.16 -17.14
N ALA A 80 -0.42 -11.44 -15.84
CA ALA A 80 -0.87 -12.70 -15.27
C ALA A 80 -2.36 -12.95 -15.49
N ALA A 81 -3.20 -11.92 -15.32
CA ALA A 81 -4.64 -12.04 -15.54
C ALA A 81 -4.99 -12.30 -17.01
N ASN A 82 -4.27 -11.70 -17.96
CA ASN A 82 -4.46 -11.95 -19.39
C ASN A 82 -3.95 -13.34 -19.79
N ARG A 83 -2.84 -13.79 -19.20
CA ARG A 83 -2.33 -15.15 -19.41
C ARG A 83 -3.31 -16.19 -18.88
N ALA A 84 -3.85 -15.99 -17.67
CA ALA A 84 -4.90 -16.85 -17.13
C ALA A 84 -6.17 -16.86 -18.02
N LEU A 85 -6.51 -15.72 -18.62
CA LEU A 85 -7.63 -15.64 -19.56
C LEU A 85 -7.37 -16.48 -20.82
N ALA A 86 -6.18 -16.34 -21.42
CA ALA A 86 -5.79 -17.08 -22.61
C ALA A 86 -5.72 -18.60 -22.36
N LEU A 87 -5.27 -19.02 -21.16
CA LEU A 87 -5.27 -20.42 -20.76
C LEU A 87 -6.69 -20.97 -20.60
N ALA A 88 -7.58 -20.20 -19.93
CA ALA A 88 -8.97 -20.60 -19.78
C ALA A 88 -9.70 -20.67 -21.14
N SER A 89 -9.36 -19.80 -22.11
CA SER A 89 -9.95 -19.88 -23.44
C SER A 89 -9.45 -21.10 -24.20
N ALA A 90 -8.15 -21.40 -24.14
CA ALA A 90 -7.58 -22.60 -24.73
C ALA A 90 -8.19 -23.89 -24.14
N GLY A 91 -8.41 -23.93 -22.82
CA GLY A 91 -9.09 -25.05 -22.18
C GLY A 91 -10.57 -25.18 -22.61
N ALA A 92 -11.27 -24.06 -22.80
CA ALA A 92 -12.64 -24.08 -23.30
C ALA A 92 -12.72 -24.56 -24.77
N GLU A 93 -11.76 -24.16 -25.61
CA GLU A 93 -11.63 -24.65 -26.98
C GLU A 93 -11.31 -26.14 -27.04
N ASP A 94 -10.44 -26.65 -26.16
CA ASP A 94 -10.18 -28.07 -26.05
C ASP A 94 -11.46 -28.83 -25.65
N GLY A 95 -12.21 -28.34 -24.66
CA GLY A 95 -13.51 -28.92 -24.29
C GLY A 95 -14.51 -28.94 -25.45
N LEU A 96 -14.52 -27.88 -26.28
CA LEU A 96 -15.35 -27.83 -27.48
C LEU A 96 -14.90 -28.85 -28.52
N MET A 97 -13.60 -29.02 -28.71
CA MET A 97 -13.02 -30.02 -29.60
C MET A 97 -13.35 -31.45 -29.13
N GLN A 98 -13.29 -31.70 -27.82
CA GLN A 98 -13.67 -33.01 -27.27
C GLN A 98 -15.15 -33.31 -27.48
N LEU A 99 -16.03 -32.31 -27.31
CA LEU A 99 -17.45 -32.44 -27.63
C LEU A 99 -17.72 -32.61 -29.12
N ALA A 100 -16.95 -31.96 -29.99
CA ALA A 100 -17.06 -32.15 -31.43
C ALA A 100 -16.62 -33.55 -31.87
N ARG A 101 -15.65 -34.17 -31.18
CA ARG A 101 -15.19 -35.55 -31.42
C ARG A 101 -16.16 -36.58 -30.85
N ASN A 102 -16.68 -36.33 -29.65
CA ASN A 102 -17.63 -37.19 -28.98
C ASN A 102 -18.75 -36.32 -28.38
N LYS A 103 -19.92 -36.35 -29.01
CA LYS A 103 -21.09 -35.59 -28.57
C LYS A 103 -21.53 -35.93 -27.14
N ASP A 104 -21.26 -37.15 -26.69
CA ASP A 104 -21.64 -37.66 -25.37
C ASP A 104 -20.49 -37.51 -24.36
N PHE A 105 -19.45 -36.72 -24.69
CA PHE A 105 -18.33 -36.48 -23.80
C PHE A 105 -18.79 -35.80 -22.50
N PHE A 106 -18.41 -36.40 -21.38
CA PHE A 106 -18.78 -35.93 -20.05
C PHE A 106 -17.57 -36.04 -19.12
N ALA A 107 -17.28 -34.95 -18.41
CA ALA A 107 -16.20 -34.88 -17.45
C ALA A 107 -16.70 -34.17 -16.18
N ALA A 108 -17.25 -34.95 -15.25
CA ALA A 108 -17.66 -34.47 -13.93
C ALA A 108 -16.45 -33.97 -13.12
N THR A 109 -15.32 -34.66 -13.23
CA THR A 109 -14.06 -34.25 -12.62
C THR A 109 -13.28 -33.36 -13.58
N PRO A 110 -12.68 -32.28 -13.09
CA PRO A 110 -11.87 -31.40 -13.92
C PRO A 110 -10.67 -32.16 -14.47
N TYR A 111 -10.48 -32.10 -15.78
CA TYR A 111 -9.27 -32.57 -16.44
C TYR A 111 -8.33 -31.40 -16.74
N SER A 112 -7.03 -31.68 -16.76
CA SER A 112 -5.99 -30.68 -16.95
C SER A 112 -5.55 -30.62 -18.41
N VAL A 113 -5.63 -29.44 -19.02
CA VAL A 113 -5.13 -29.15 -20.37
C VAL A 113 -3.82 -28.37 -20.22
N PRO A 114 -2.66 -28.96 -20.53
CA PRO A 114 -1.39 -28.26 -20.48
C PRO A 114 -1.26 -27.30 -21.65
N VAL A 115 -0.88 -26.05 -21.38
CA VAL A 115 -0.63 -25.03 -22.40
C VAL A 115 0.67 -24.30 -22.03
N GLY A 116 1.77 -24.73 -22.65
CA GLY A 116 3.10 -24.24 -22.31
C GLY A 116 3.54 -24.72 -20.92
N SER A 117 3.81 -23.78 -20.00
CA SER A 117 4.24 -24.07 -18.64
C SER A 117 3.12 -24.12 -17.60
N ASP A 118 1.90 -23.73 -17.99
CA ASP A 118 0.73 -23.67 -17.11
C ASP A 118 -0.35 -24.64 -17.60
N SER A 119 -1.40 -24.84 -16.81
CA SER A 119 -2.54 -25.66 -17.22
C SER A 119 -3.89 -25.01 -16.96
N ALA A 120 -4.87 -25.39 -17.77
CA ALA A 120 -6.27 -25.07 -17.57
C ALA A 120 -7.02 -26.29 -17.04
N SER A 121 -7.92 -26.08 -16.09
CA SER A 121 -8.80 -27.07 -15.50
C SER A 121 -10.17 -26.96 -16.15
N VAL A 122 -10.58 -28.01 -16.87
CA VAL A 122 -11.80 -28.02 -17.68
C VAL A 122 -12.78 -29.07 -17.16
N THR A 123 -14.03 -28.68 -16.98
CA THR A 123 -15.15 -29.61 -16.74
C THR A 123 -16.17 -29.49 -17.86
N VAL A 124 -16.78 -30.62 -18.21
CA VAL A 124 -17.83 -30.68 -19.23
C VAL A 124 -19.03 -31.38 -18.63
N ASN A 125 -20.11 -30.63 -18.46
CA ASN A 125 -21.36 -31.14 -17.93
C ASN A 125 -22.40 -31.23 -19.04
N GLN A 126 -22.95 -32.42 -19.25
CA GLN A 126 -23.96 -32.72 -20.25
C GLN A 126 -25.37 -32.43 -19.71
N ASN A 127 -26.29 -32.12 -20.60
CA ASN A 127 -27.69 -31.80 -20.28
C ASN A 127 -27.85 -30.66 -19.26
N ALA A 128 -26.94 -29.69 -19.31
CA ALA A 128 -26.95 -28.52 -18.45
C ALA A 128 -26.67 -27.27 -19.28
N PRO A 129 -27.47 -26.18 -19.16
CA PRO A 129 -28.63 -26.01 -18.25
C PRO A 129 -29.93 -26.71 -18.71
N VAL A 130 -30.03 -27.10 -19.98
CA VAL A 130 -31.21 -27.77 -20.56
C VAL A 130 -30.78 -29.07 -21.25
N SER A 131 -31.68 -30.05 -21.35
CA SER A 131 -31.41 -31.28 -22.12
C SER A 131 -31.07 -30.94 -23.58
N GLY A 132 -30.06 -31.61 -24.14
CA GLY A 132 -29.52 -31.29 -25.47
C GLY A 132 -28.54 -30.10 -25.48
N GLN A 133 -28.13 -29.60 -24.31
CA GLN A 133 -27.03 -28.65 -24.16
C GLN A 133 -25.91 -29.22 -23.30
N ALA A 134 -24.68 -28.80 -23.58
CA ALA A 134 -23.55 -29.04 -22.69
C ALA A 134 -22.95 -27.72 -22.21
N THR A 135 -22.53 -27.72 -20.95
CA THR A 135 -21.81 -26.61 -20.34
C THR A 135 -20.35 -27.01 -20.17
N ILE A 136 -19.46 -26.28 -20.84
CA ILE A 136 -18.02 -26.37 -20.66
C ILE A 136 -17.62 -25.26 -19.68
N VAL A 137 -16.89 -25.61 -18.64
CA VAL A 137 -16.32 -24.64 -17.71
C VAL A 137 -14.82 -24.84 -17.69
N SER A 138 -14.07 -23.83 -18.13
CA SER A 138 -12.62 -23.81 -18.04
C SER A 138 -12.17 -22.79 -17.02
N SER A 139 -11.22 -23.16 -16.17
CA SER A 139 -10.61 -22.29 -15.18
C SER A 139 -9.10 -22.41 -15.24
N ALA A 140 -8.40 -21.29 -15.17
CA ALA A 140 -6.95 -21.27 -15.12
C ALA A 140 -6.49 -20.28 -14.06
N THR A 141 -5.39 -20.62 -13.40
CA THR A 141 -4.76 -19.80 -12.36
C THR A 141 -3.32 -19.57 -12.75
N VAL A 142 -2.93 -18.30 -12.86
CA VAL A 142 -1.54 -17.89 -13.11
C VAL A 142 -1.10 -16.98 -11.98
N PHE A 143 -0.08 -17.41 -11.24
CA PHE A 143 0.32 -16.83 -9.96
C PHE A 143 -0.87 -16.76 -8.98
N PHE A 144 -1.43 -15.56 -8.76
CA PHE A 144 -2.57 -15.29 -7.87
C PHE A 144 -3.79 -14.75 -8.62
N ARG A 145 -3.80 -14.83 -9.96
CA ARG A 145 -4.90 -14.36 -10.80
C ARG A 145 -5.61 -15.56 -11.40
N GLN A 146 -6.88 -15.71 -11.06
CA GLN A 146 -7.74 -16.77 -11.59
C GLN A 146 -8.72 -16.18 -12.60
N ARG A 147 -8.91 -16.88 -13.72
CA ARG A 147 -9.94 -16.57 -14.72
C ARG A 147 -10.74 -17.83 -14.99
N LYS A 148 -12.04 -17.65 -15.20
CA LYS A 148 -12.97 -18.73 -15.48
C LYS A 148 -13.85 -18.36 -16.67
N ILE A 149 -13.98 -19.27 -17.62
CA ILE A 149 -14.83 -19.14 -18.79
C ILE A 149 -15.88 -20.23 -18.73
N GLN A 150 -17.10 -19.85 -19.09
CA GLN A 150 -18.20 -20.78 -19.29
C GLN A 150 -18.70 -20.67 -20.72
N VAL A 151 -18.77 -21.81 -21.38
CA VAL A 151 -19.31 -21.96 -22.73
C VAL A 151 -20.52 -22.87 -22.65
N ILE A 152 -21.64 -22.45 -23.22
CA ILE A 152 -22.84 -23.27 -23.36
C ILE A 152 -22.98 -23.61 -24.83
N VAL A 153 -23.08 -24.89 -25.13
CA VAL A 153 -23.22 -25.41 -26.48
C VAL A 153 -24.54 -26.17 -26.61
N SER A 154 -25.17 -26.07 -27.78
CA SER A 154 -26.28 -26.92 -28.17
C SER A 154 -25.75 -28.11 -28.97
N ILE A 155 -26.26 -29.30 -28.67
CA ILE A 155 -25.91 -30.54 -29.35
C ILE A 155 -27.17 -31.05 -30.06
N ASN A 156 -27.14 -31.04 -31.40
CA ASN A 156 -28.23 -31.62 -32.16
C ASN A 156 -28.13 -33.16 -32.16
N GLY A 157 -29.12 -33.83 -31.58
CA GLY A 157 -29.15 -35.29 -31.45
C GLY A 157 -29.25 -36.07 -32.77
N ALA A 158 -29.73 -35.45 -33.86
CA ALA A 158 -29.87 -36.10 -35.16
C ALA A 158 -28.65 -35.93 -36.08
N THR A 159 -27.99 -34.77 -36.01
CA THR A 159 -26.87 -34.43 -36.91
C THR A 159 -25.51 -34.43 -36.22
N SER A 160 -25.46 -34.66 -34.90
CA SER A 160 -24.25 -34.58 -34.07
C SER A 160 -23.52 -33.24 -34.21
N LYS A 161 -24.23 -32.18 -34.61
CA LYS A 161 -23.65 -30.85 -34.78
C LYS A 161 -23.62 -30.16 -33.43
N VAL A 162 -22.45 -29.64 -33.07
CA VAL A 162 -22.25 -28.80 -31.88
C VAL A 162 -22.29 -27.34 -32.32
N ASP A 163 -23.15 -26.55 -31.68
CA ASP A 163 -23.27 -25.11 -31.94
C ASP A 163 -23.07 -24.32 -30.65
N VAL A 164 -22.29 -23.23 -30.73
CA VAL A 164 -21.95 -22.42 -29.55
C VAL A 164 -23.06 -21.41 -29.32
N MET A 165 -23.77 -21.55 -28.19
CA MET A 165 -24.86 -20.64 -27.86
C MET A 165 -24.38 -19.43 -27.06
N SER A 166 -23.42 -19.63 -26.15
CA SER A 166 -22.94 -18.57 -25.27
C SER A 166 -21.48 -18.79 -24.92
N TRP A 167 -20.71 -17.71 -24.95
CA TRP A 167 -19.34 -17.65 -24.47
C TRP A 167 -19.21 -16.51 -23.47
N ARG A 168 -19.02 -16.83 -22.18
CA ARG A 168 -18.97 -15.80 -21.13
C ARG A 168 -17.79 -16.00 -20.18
N LEU A 169 -17.21 -14.88 -19.78
CA LEU A 169 -16.28 -14.83 -18.66
C LEU A 169 -17.09 -14.84 -17.36
N LEU A 170 -16.75 -15.75 -16.45
CA LEU A 170 -17.24 -15.74 -15.08
C LEU A 170 -16.27 -14.93 -14.23
N VAL A 171 -16.79 -13.88 -13.60
CA VAL A 171 -16.06 -13.13 -12.57
C VAL A 171 -16.11 -13.96 -11.30
N LEU A 172 -14.94 -14.18 -10.69
CA LEU A 172 -14.76 -14.89 -9.42
C LEU A 172 -14.77 -13.91 -8.25
#